data_AF-A0A2V5VGT1-F1
#
_entry.id   AF-A0A2V5VGT1-F1
#
_cell.length_a   1.000
_cell.length_b   1.000
_cell.length_c   1.000
_cell.angle_alpha   90.00
_cell.angle_beta   90.00
_cell.angle_gamma   90.00
#
_symmetry.space_group_name_H-M   'P 1'
#
loop_
_entity.id
_entity.type
_entity.pdbx_description
1 polymer ?
#
loop_
_entity_poly.entity_id
_entity_poly.type
_entity_poly.pdbx_seq_one_letter_code
_entity_poly.pdbx_strand_id
1 'polypeptide(L)'
;MKDLLLNSHDASAALPRRTFLKGVLAGSSLLAAGGTLSAAESLVTDSTAMKPDFRGPNVILVRFGGGARRRETVDPQSTCSPFLCREFTRRGTLFKNMEIAQIEGVNTSHGEGTLNIVTGKYDKYKDIENKFLGARFEPKVPTVFEYLRKSFAVPPHQTLIVNGEDRPDEEFYTFSNHFAYGINYRSNMLSLYRFKAWLMRRQIAEGKLTDKQIEQRKKELAKWEKVDYRTKGEDRQGQELEAFWQRWREYYGDSGFVNPRGDRLLTELTVRAIKELRPKLIMVNYQDCDYVHWGNMSHYTRAVSIMDEGLRQIVQTVEADA
;
A
#
# COMPACT_ATOMS: atom_id res chain seq x y z
N MET A 1 -2.21 -17.58 60.85
CA MET A 1 -3.33 -16.63 60.94
C MET A 1 -2.96 -15.43 60.08
N LYS A 2 -3.75 -15.19 59.02
CA LYS A 2 -3.60 -14.13 57.99
C LYS A 2 -2.46 -14.33 56.98
N ASP A 3 -2.63 -14.24 55.67
CA ASP A 3 -3.81 -14.14 54.80
C ASP A 3 -3.41 -14.67 53.42
N LEU A 4 -4.26 -15.51 52.83
CA LEU A 4 -4.29 -15.83 51.41
C LEU A 4 -4.77 -14.59 50.65
N LEU A 5 -4.04 -14.13 49.63
CA LEU A 5 -4.64 -13.39 48.52
C LEU A 5 -4.08 -13.88 47.19
N LEU A 6 -4.98 -14.51 46.44
CA LEU A 6 -4.89 -14.82 45.02
C LEU A 6 -4.67 -13.54 44.21
N ASN A 7 -3.75 -13.58 43.25
CA ASN A 7 -3.82 -12.73 42.06
C ASN A 7 -3.56 -13.59 40.83
N SER A 8 -4.64 -13.94 40.15
CA SER A 8 -4.68 -14.47 38.79
C SER A 8 -4.47 -13.32 37.81
N HIS A 9 -3.39 -13.34 37.04
CA HIS A 9 -3.26 -12.55 35.83
C HIS A 9 -3.20 -13.47 34.61
N ASP A 10 -4.18 -13.26 33.73
CA ASP A 10 -4.33 -13.88 32.42
C ASP A 10 -3.05 -13.78 31.58
N ALA A 11 -2.52 -14.95 31.23
CA ALA A 11 -1.49 -15.07 30.22
C ALA A 11 -2.13 -14.99 28.82
N SER A 12 -2.14 -13.80 28.24
CA SER A 12 -2.43 -13.61 26.81
C SER A 12 -1.41 -14.41 25.98
N ALA A 13 -1.91 -15.39 25.24
CA ALA A 13 -1.15 -16.28 24.38
C ALA A 13 -0.61 -15.55 23.15
N ALA A 14 0.50 -14.84 23.31
CA ALA A 14 1.28 -14.33 22.19
C ALA A 14 2.02 -15.49 21.51
N LEU A 15 1.69 -15.76 20.25
CA LEU A 15 2.43 -16.75 19.44
C LEU A 15 3.92 -16.35 19.34
N PRO A 16 4.87 -17.24 19.65
CA PRO A 16 6.29 -16.92 19.58
C PRO A 16 6.73 -16.57 18.15
N ARG A 17 7.46 -15.48 17.96
CA ARG A 17 8.04 -15.02 16.66
C ARG A 17 8.77 -16.12 15.86
N ARG A 18 9.29 -17.15 16.53
CA ARG A 18 9.94 -18.30 15.89
C ARG A 18 8.97 -19.22 15.13
N THR A 19 7.69 -19.26 15.51
CA THR A 19 6.68 -20.09 14.84
C THR A 19 6.25 -19.46 13.51
N PHE A 20 6.19 -18.11 13.44
CA PHE A 20 5.94 -17.37 12.20
C PHE A 20 7.05 -17.61 11.16
N LEU A 21 8.32 -17.58 11.58
CA LEU A 21 9.46 -17.80 10.66
C LEU A 21 9.62 -19.27 10.25
N LYS A 22 9.24 -20.25 11.10
CA LYS A 22 9.28 -21.66 10.74
C LYS A 22 8.22 -22.07 9.71
N GLY A 23 7.05 -21.42 9.72
CA GLY A 23 6.02 -21.64 8.69
C GLY A 23 6.46 -21.21 7.28
N VAL A 24 7.35 -20.21 7.18
CA VAL A 24 7.89 -19.69 5.91
C VAL A 24 8.98 -20.60 5.32
N LEU A 25 9.70 -21.37 6.15
CA LEU A 25 10.82 -22.21 5.72
C LEU A 25 10.46 -23.67 5.40
N ALA A 26 9.27 -24.12 5.80
CA ALA A 26 8.80 -25.47 5.47
C ALA A 26 8.38 -25.62 3.99
N GLY A 27 8.26 -24.53 3.24
CA GLY A 27 7.90 -24.54 1.82
C GLY A 27 9.09 -24.57 0.83
N SER A 28 10.33 -24.60 1.32
CA SER A 28 11.52 -24.38 0.48
C SER A 28 12.57 -25.50 0.52
N SER A 29 12.22 -26.68 1.03
CA SER A 29 13.12 -27.84 1.08
C SER A 29 12.59 -28.99 0.23
N LEU A 30 12.81 -28.94 -1.09
CA LEU A 30 12.86 -30.10 -1.99
C LEU A 30 13.24 -29.65 -3.41
N LEU A 31 14.53 -29.44 -3.70
CA LEU A 31 15.07 -29.57 -5.07
C LEU A 31 16.56 -29.87 -5.00
N ALA A 32 16.88 -31.16 -4.85
CA ALA A 32 18.21 -31.70 -5.11
C ALA A 32 18.06 -33.04 -5.86
N ALA A 33 17.98 -32.98 -7.18
CA ALA A 33 18.48 -34.00 -8.12
C ALA A 33 18.11 -33.57 -9.55
N GLY A 34 19.11 -33.60 -10.44
CA GLY A 34 18.97 -33.22 -11.84
C GLY A 34 18.00 -34.10 -12.61
N GLY A 35 17.21 -33.46 -13.47
CA GLY A 35 16.30 -34.11 -14.40
C GLY A 35 15.59 -33.06 -15.25
N THR A 36 15.93 -33.06 -16.54
CA THR A 36 15.26 -32.47 -17.72
C THR A 36 14.07 -31.52 -17.52
N LEU A 37 14.12 -30.40 -18.25
CA LEU A 37 13.23 -29.24 -18.42
C LEU A 37 11.70 -29.47 -18.66
N SER A 38 11.09 -30.54 -18.14
CA SER A 38 9.65 -30.83 -18.26
C SER A 38 8.88 -30.79 -16.93
N ALA A 39 9.54 -30.56 -15.79
CA ALA A 39 8.91 -30.51 -14.47
C ALA A 39 8.45 -29.10 -14.03
N ALA A 40 8.87 -28.05 -14.74
CA ALA A 40 8.53 -26.66 -14.40
C ALA A 40 7.07 -26.30 -14.69
N GLU A 41 6.41 -26.98 -15.63
CA GLU A 41 4.98 -26.77 -15.92
C GLU A 41 4.05 -27.49 -14.92
N SER A 42 4.55 -28.51 -14.21
CA SER A 42 3.74 -29.29 -13.25
C SER A 42 3.73 -28.71 -11.83
N LEU A 43 4.55 -27.70 -11.54
CA LEU A 43 4.66 -27.08 -10.20
C LEU A 43 3.75 -25.86 -10.02
N VAL A 44 2.96 -25.49 -11.02
CA VAL A 44 1.84 -24.55 -10.89
C VAL A 44 0.53 -25.31 -10.72
N THR A 45 0.55 -26.37 -9.90
CA THR A 45 -0.67 -26.82 -9.24
C THR A 45 -0.85 -25.91 -8.04
N ASP A 46 -1.61 -24.83 -8.24
CA ASP A 46 -2.15 -24.03 -7.14
C ASP A 46 -2.95 -25.01 -6.29
N SER A 47 -2.33 -25.52 -5.23
CA SER A 47 -2.94 -26.50 -4.34
C SER A 47 -4.28 -25.94 -3.90
N THR A 48 -5.36 -26.61 -4.30
CA THR A 48 -6.76 -26.28 -3.97
C THR A 48 -7.08 -26.46 -2.49
N ALA A 49 -6.06 -26.65 -1.64
CA ALA A 49 -6.21 -26.56 -0.19
C ALA A 49 -6.77 -25.18 0.16
N MET A 50 -7.92 -25.18 0.85
CA MET A 50 -8.51 -23.96 1.39
C MET A 50 -7.47 -23.23 2.24
N LYS A 51 -7.19 -21.98 1.88
CA LYS A 51 -6.32 -21.12 2.68
C LYS A 51 -6.96 -20.87 4.05
N PRO A 52 -6.18 -20.86 5.13
CA PRO A 52 -6.71 -20.54 6.44
C PRO A 52 -7.17 -19.07 6.50
N ASP A 53 -8.15 -18.80 7.35
CA ASP A 53 -8.56 -17.43 7.66
C ASP A 53 -7.44 -16.66 8.36
N PHE A 54 -7.31 -15.38 8.04
CA PHE A 54 -6.38 -14.50 8.73
C PHE A 54 -6.93 -14.09 10.09
N ARG A 55 -6.25 -14.52 11.17
CA ARG A 55 -6.58 -14.18 12.57
C ARG A 55 -5.58 -13.21 13.21
N GLY A 56 -4.68 -12.65 12.42
CA GLY A 56 -3.73 -11.64 12.89
C GLY A 56 -4.37 -10.27 13.05
N PRO A 57 -3.63 -9.30 13.64
CA PRO A 57 -4.08 -7.92 13.71
C PRO A 57 -4.15 -7.29 12.31
N ASN A 58 -5.03 -6.30 12.15
CA ASN A 58 -4.97 -5.42 10.99
C ASN A 58 -3.72 -4.54 11.09
N VAL A 59 -3.01 -4.33 9.99
CA VAL A 59 -1.75 -3.57 9.95
C VAL A 59 -1.88 -2.35 9.05
N ILE A 60 -1.49 -1.18 9.56
CA ILE A 60 -1.42 0.07 8.79
C ILE A 60 0.04 0.54 8.74
N LEU A 61 0.60 0.59 7.53
CA LEU A 61 1.92 1.10 7.25
C LEU A 61 1.79 2.56 6.79
N VAL A 62 2.21 3.52 7.60
CA VAL A 62 2.21 4.94 7.20
C VAL A 62 3.62 5.35 6.83
N ARG A 63 3.82 5.70 5.55
CA ARG A 63 5.07 6.23 5.04
C ARG A 63 4.92 7.74 4.87
N PHE A 64 5.74 8.49 5.58
CA PHE A 64 5.99 9.90 5.25
C PHE A 64 6.92 9.88 4.03
N GLY A 65 6.53 10.61 2.98
CA GLY A 65 7.11 10.50 1.63
C GLY A 65 8.60 10.81 1.53
N GLY A 66 9.09 10.83 0.28
CA GLY A 66 10.45 11.25 -0.03
C GLY A 66 10.75 12.62 0.59
N GLY A 67 11.99 12.81 1.05
CA GLY A 67 12.43 14.08 1.62
C GLY A 67 11.99 14.36 3.06
N ALA A 68 11.18 13.50 3.71
CA ALA A 68 10.88 13.64 5.13
C ALA A 68 12.15 13.44 5.98
N ARG A 69 12.55 14.48 6.72
CA ARG A 69 13.80 14.49 7.49
C ARG A 69 13.54 14.28 8.97
N ARG A 70 14.51 13.66 9.64
CA ARG A 70 14.48 13.39 11.09
C ARG A 70 14.23 14.65 11.92
N ARG A 71 14.88 15.77 11.57
CA ARG A 71 14.82 17.03 12.31
C ARG A 71 13.40 17.58 12.39
N GLU A 72 12.71 17.71 11.25
CA GLU A 72 11.36 18.27 11.25
C GLU A 72 10.28 17.23 11.58
N THR A 73 10.62 15.95 11.77
CA THR A 73 9.66 14.89 12.12
C THR A 73 9.80 14.41 13.56
N VAL A 74 10.86 13.67 13.90
CA VAL A 74 10.98 12.94 15.16
C VAL A 74 11.90 13.59 16.20
N ASP A 75 12.56 14.71 15.87
CA ASP A 75 13.30 15.51 16.86
C ASP A 75 12.35 16.40 17.70
N PRO A 76 12.24 16.19 19.02
CA PRO A 76 11.30 16.93 19.86
C PRO A 76 11.46 18.46 19.85
N GLN A 77 12.67 18.97 19.59
CA GLN A 77 12.98 20.40 19.64
C GLN A 77 12.51 21.15 18.39
N SER A 78 12.47 20.48 17.23
CA SER A 78 12.23 21.10 15.93
C SER A 78 11.11 20.44 15.12
N THR A 79 10.41 19.46 15.72
CA THR A 79 9.33 18.72 15.08
C THR A 79 8.19 19.62 14.60
N CYS A 80 7.80 19.39 13.35
CA CYS A 80 6.59 19.88 12.70
C CYS A 80 5.50 18.78 12.69
N SER A 81 5.76 17.62 13.28
CA SER A 81 4.83 16.50 13.47
C SER A 81 4.65 16.18 14.97
N PRO A 82 4.03 17.10 15.73
CA PRO A 82 3.94 16.99 17.18
C PRO A 82 3.14 15.76 17.64
N PHE A 83 2.10 15.33 16.92
CA PHE A 83 1.35 14.13 17.30
C PHE A 83 2.23 12.90 17.22
N LEU A 84 2.89 12.66 16.08
CA LEU A 84 3.85 11.56 15.92
C LEU A 84 4.92 11.63 17.01
N CYS A 85 5.62 12.76 17.12
CA CYS A 85 6.80 12.89 17.94
C CYS A 85 6.50 12.86 19.44
N ARG A 86 5.44 13.54 19.90
CA ARG A 86 5.19 13.80 21.32
C ARG A 86 4.09 12.93 21.92
N GLU A 87 3.19 12.38 21.11
CA GLU A 87 2.06 11.58 21.58
C GLU A 87 2.17 10.13 21.12
N PHE A 88 2.24 9.90 19.81
CA PHE A 88 2.18 8.55 19.24
C PHE A 88 3.38 7.69 19.64
N THR A 89 4.59 8.27 19.66
CA THR A 89 5.80 7.56 20.11
C THR A 89 5.72 7.04 21.54
N ARG A 90 4.92 7.66 22.42
CA ARG A 90 4.72 7.21 23.81
C ARG A 90 3.88 5.95 23.90
N ARG A 91 3.13 5.62 22.84
CA ARG A 91 2.25 4.45 22.74
C ARG A 91 2.93 3.26 22.07
N GLY A 92 4.20 3.40 21.69
CA GLY A 92 4.94 2.39 20.94
C GLY A 92 6.44 2.52 21.13
N THR A 93 7.21 2.16 20.11
CA THR A 93 8.68 2.21 20.14
C THR A 93 9.20 3.07 19.00
N LEU A 94 10.00 4.08 19.34
CA LEU A 94 10.72 4.90 18.38
C LEU A 94 12.13 4.32 18.15
N PHE A 95 12.39 3.84 16.93
CA PHE A 95 13.73 3.45 16.50
C PHE A 95 14.54 4.69 16.12
N LYS A 96 15.30 5.23 17.08
CA LYS A 96 16.00 6.50 16.92
C LYS A 96 17.18 6.44 15.93
N ASN A 97 17.77 5.27 15.70
CA ASN A 97 18.95 5.12 14.84
C ASN A 97 18.64 4.20 13.65
N MET A 98 17.50 4.46 12.99
CA MET A 98 17.15 3.79 11.75
C MET A 98 17.85 4.51 10.60
N GLU A 99 18.68 3.77 9.87
CA GLU A 99 19.45 4.28 8.74
C GLU A 99 19.07 3.54 7.47
N ILE A 100 19.09 4.27 6.35
CA ILE A 100 18.94 3.68 5.04
C ILE A 100 20.31 3.21 4.60
N ALA A 101 20.46 1.91 4.31
CA ALA A 101 21.71 1.34 3.85
C ALA A 101 22.20 2.07 2.59
N GLN A 102 23.43 2.60 2.65
CA GLN A 102 24.09 3.24 1.52
C GLN A 102 24.82 2.16 0.73
N ILE A 103 24.11 1.53 -0.22
CA ILE A 103 24.64 0.45 -1.05
C ILE A 103 24.97 1.01 -2.44
N GLU A 104 26.18 0.74 -2.93
CA GLU A 104 26.65 1.27 -4.21
C GLU A 104 25.73 0.89 -5.38
N GLY A 105 25.22 1.92 -6.07
CA GLY A 105 24.32 1.79 -7.21
C GLY A 105 22.89 1.38 -6.85
N VAL A 106 22.49 1.42 -5.57
CA VAL A 106 21.10 1.31 -5.15
C VAL A 106 20.55 2.71 -4.87
N ASN A 107 19.45 3.05 -5.53
CA ASN A 107 18.72 4.29 -5.29
C ASN A 107 17.64 4.08 -4.23
N THR A 108 17.34 5.15 -3.50
CA THR A 108 16.32 5.17 -2.44
C THR A 108 15.35 6.34 -2.66
N SER A 109 15.04 6.60 -3.94
CA SER A 109 14.05 7.60 -4.34
C SER A 109 12.65 7.16 -3.91
N HIS A 110 11.63 7.97 -4.22
CA HIS A 110 10.25 7.70 -3.82
C HIS A 110 9.79 6.26 -4.10
N GLY A 111 10.01 5.80 -5.34
CA GLY A 111 9.53 4.50 -5.79
C GLY A 111 10.36 3.35 -5.27
N GLU A 112 11.69 3.43 -5.39
CA GLU A 112 12.60 2.40 -4.89
C GLU A 112 12.50 2.26 -3.38
N GLY A 113 12.37 3.37 -2.64
CA GLY A 113 12.17 3.35 -1.19
C GLY A 113 10.87 2.65 -0.79
N THR A 114 9.78 2.90 -1.53
CA THR A 114 8.50 2.20 -1.33
C THR A 114 8.66 0.70 -1.59
N LEU A 115 9.29 0.33 -2.70
CA LEU A 115 9.55 -1.07 -3.05
C LEU A 115 10.44 -1.77 -2.03
N ASN A 116 11.49 -1.12 -1.52
CA ASN A 116 12.36 -1.67 -0.49
C ASN A 116 11.56 -1.98 0.80
N ILE A 117 10.58 -1.15 1.16
CA ILE A 117 9.70 -1.40 2.32
C ILE A 117 8.78 -2.59 2.06
N VAL A 118 8.06 -2.60 0.93
CA VAL A 118 7.04 -3.63 0.69
C VAL A 118 7.65 -4.98 0.33
N THR A 119 8.87 -5.04 -0.19
CA THR A 119 9.59 -6.29 -0.51
C THR A 119 10.57 -6.72 0.57
N GLY A 120 10.97 -5.82 1.46
CA GLY A 120 12.03 -6.07 2.45
C GLY A 120 13.43 -6.22 1.84
N LYS A 121 13.66 -5.78 0.60
CA LYS A 121 14.92 -5.96 -0.12
C LYS A 121 15.37 -4.67 -0.82
N TYR A 122 16.62 -4.28 -0.59
CA TYR A 122 17.33 -3.32 -1.44
C TYR A 122 17.63 -3.95 -2.81
N ASP A 123 17.15 -3.32 -3.88
CA ASP A 123 17.42 -3.78 -5.24
C ASP A 123 17.75 -2.62 -6.18
N LYS A 124 18.40 -2.93 -7.30
CA LYS A 124 18.67 -1.98 -8.38
C LYS A 124 17.50 -2.02 -9.35
N TYR A 125 16.46 -1.27 -9.03
CA TYR A 125 15.31 -1.13 -9.92
C TYR A 125 15.72 -0.35 -11.18
N LYS A 126 15.27 -0.85 -12.33
CA LYS A 126 15.37 -0.15 -13.61
C LYS A 126 13.97 0.02 -14.15
N ASP A 127 13.71 1.19 -14.72
CA ASP A 127 12.48 1.41 -15.46
C ASP A 127 12.35 0.37 -16.57
N ILE A 128 11.21 -0.31 -16.64
CA ILE A 128 11.03 -1.41 -17.59
C ILE A 128 11.01 -0.94 -19.05
N GLU A 129 10.74 0.35 -19.28
CA GLU A 129 10.72 0.97 -20.61
C GLU A 129 12.07 1.64 -20.93
N ASN A 130 13.06 1.54 -20.03
CA ASN A 130 14.35 2.22 -20.08
C ASN A 130 14.23 3.73 -20.37
N LYS A 131 13.13 4.36 -19.93
CA LYS A 131 12.91 5.78 -20.12
C LYS A 131 13.80 6.60 -19.18
N PHE A 132 14.35 7.68 -19.69
CA PHE A 132 15.02 8.68 -18.86
C PHE A 132 13.99 9.28 -17.88
N LEU A 133 14.25 9.16 -16.56
CA LEU A 133 13.33 9.50 -15.46
C LEU A 133 12.05 8.64 -15.38
N GLY A 134 11.99 7.49 -16.07
CA GLY A 134 10.92 6.53 -15.85
C GLY A 134 11.00 5.91 -14.45
N ALA A 135 9.86 5.74 -13.80
CA ALA A 135 9.76 5.17 -12.46
C ALA A 135 8.91 3.88 -12.44
N ARG A 136 8.73 3.24 -13.60
CA ARG A 136 7.96 2.02 -13.74
C ARG A 136 8.82 0.82 -13.36
N PHE A 137 8.79 0.48 -12.07
CA PHE A 137 9.60 -0.57 -11.50
C PHE A 137 8.80 -1.84 -11.26
N GLU A 138 9.31 -2.99 -11.73
CA GLU A 138 8.71 -4.30 -11.46
C GLU A 138 9.59 -5.08 -10.48
N PRO A 139 9.16 -5.28 -9.22
CA PRO A 139 9.97 -5.99 -8.24
C PRO A 139 10.08 -7.47 -8.59
N LYS A 140 11.28 -8.03 -8.41
CA LYS A 140 11.55 -9.46 -8.69
C LYS A 140 11.21 -10.38 -7.51
N VAL A 141 11.05 -9.80 -6.33
CA VAL A 141 10.72 -10.49 -5.09
C VAL A 141 9.30 -10.14 -4.66
N PRO A 142 8.56 -11.07 -4.06
CA PRO A 142 7.19 -10.83 -3.64
C PRO A 142 7.10 -9.72 -2.58
N THR A 143 6.03 -8.96 -2.67
CA THR A 143 5.64 -7.97 -1.67
C THR A 143 5.02 -8.64 -0.44
N VAL A 144 4.98 -7.93 0.68
CA VAL A 144 4.29 -8.35 1.90
C VAL A 144 2.79 -8.62 1.66
N PHE A 145 2.16 -7.91 0.71
CA PHE A 145 0.78 -8.14 0.31
C PHE A 145 0.60 -9.50 -0.38
N GLU A 146 1.53 -9.85 -1.27
CA GLU A 146 1.53 -11.14 -1.96
C GLU A 146 1.74 -12.29 -0.97
N TYR A 147 2.66 -12.14 -0.01
CA TYR A 147 2.83 -13.12 1.07
C TYR A 147 1.56 -13.32 1.89
N LEU A 148 0.88 -12.23 2.27
CA LEU A 148 -0.38 -12.29 3.02
C LEU A 148 -1.48 -13.02 2.23
N ARG A 149 -1.74 -12.61 0.98
CA ARG A 149 -2.81 -13.18 0.15
C ARG A 149 -2.51 -14.59 -0.35
N LYS A 150 -1.24 -14.97 -0.46
CA LYS A 150 -0.87 -16.35 -0.77
C LYS A 150 -1.08 -17.26 0.44
N SER A 151 -0.76 -16.77 1.64
CA SER A 151 -0.79 -17.58 2.87
C SER A 151 -2.18 -17.69 3.50
N PHE A 152 -3.06 -16.70 3.30
CA PHE A 152 -4.36 -16.61 3.97
C PHE A 152 -5.50 -16.28 3.00
N ALA A 153 -6.72 -16.61 3.41
CA ALA A 153 -7.96 -16.27 2.71
C ALA A 153 -8.31 -14.76 2.87
N VAL A 154 -7.42 -13.87 2.43
CA VAL A 154 -7.64 -12.41 2.45
C VAL A 154 -8.09 -11.93 1.07
N PRO A 155 -9.28 -11.32 0.95
CA PRO A 155 -9.77 -10.84 -0.32
C PRO A 155 -9.00 -9.61 -0.82
N PRO A 156 -8.95 -9.36 -2.14
CA PRO A 156 -8.18 -8.26 -2.72
C PRO A 156 -8.52 -6.87 -2.15
N HIS A 157 -9.79 -6.61 -1.80
CA HIS A 157 -10.23 -5.32 -1.27
C HIS A 157 -9.74 -5.04 0.16
N GLN A 158 -9.20 -6.07 0.85
CA GLN A 158 -8.64 -5.94 2.20
C GLN A 158 -7.11 -5.79 2.23
N THR A 159 -6.47 -5.74 1.06
CA THR A 159 -5.03 -5.45 0.93
C THR A 159 -4.85 -4.24 0.05
N LEU A 160 -4.46 -3.11 0.63
CA LEU A 160 -4.56 -1.81 -0.02
C LEU A 160 -3.24 -1.04 0.01
N ILE A 161 -2.95 -0.33 -1.08
CA ILE A 161 -1.98 0.77 -1.11
C ILE A 161 -2.76 2.04 -1.43
N VAL A 162 -2.59 3.09 -0.63
CA VAL A 162 -3.16 4.41 -0.86
C VAL A 162 -2.05 5.32 -1.37
N ASN A 163 -2.21 5.82 -2.59
CA ASN A 163 -1.22 6.62 -3.30
C ASN A 163 -1.81 7.91 -3.87
N GLY A 164 -0.91 8.82 -4.26
CA GLY A 164 -1.21 10.14 -4.83
C GLY A 164 -2.04 10.14 -6.11
N GLU A 165 -2.51 11.34 -6.49
CA GLU A 165 -3.58 11.52 -7.48
C GLU A 165 -3.25 11.00 -8.89
N ASP A 166 -2.04 11.24 -9.41
CA ASP A 166 -1.78 11.17 -10.86
C ASP A 166 -0.42 10.53 -11.23
N ARG A 167 0.01 9.49 -10.51
CA ARG A 167 1.21 8.70 -10.87
C ARG A 167 0.87 7.24 -11.19
N PRO A 168 0.51 6.95 -12.45
CA PRO A 168 0.22 5.57 -12.89
C PRO A 168 1.39 4.60 -12.68
N ASP A 169 2.63 5.10 -12.65
CA ASP A 169 3.83 4.29 -12.40
C ASP A 169 3.90 3.72 -10.98
N GLU A 170 3.10 4.24 -10.04
CA GLU A 170 3.05 3.71 -8.68
C GLU A 170 2.18 2.45 -8.58
N GLU A 171 1.34 2.17 -9.59
CA GLU A 171 0.51 0.95 -9.67
C GLU A 171 1.35 -0.34 -9.57
N PHE A 172 2.62 -0.28 -9.96
CA PHE A 172 3.54 -1.42 -9.96
C PHE A 172 4.07 -1.79 -8.58
N TYR A 173 3.73 -1.03 -7.53
CA TYR A 173 4.04 -1.43 -6.14
C TYR A 173 3.13 -2.54 -5.61
N THR A 174 2.07 -2.87 -6.36
CA THR A 174 1.02 -3.77 -5.87
C THR A 174 1.40 -5.25 -5.98
N PHE A 175 2.39 -5.63 -6.80
CA PHE A 175 2.87 -7.01 -6.94
C PHE A 175 4.23 -7.13 -7.63
N SER A 176 4.77 -8.35 -7.61
CA SER A 176 6.05 -8.73 -8.21
C SER A 176 5.93 -9.51 -9.52
N ASN A 177 7.03 -9.62 -10.26
CA ASN A 177 7.16 -10.57 -11.38
C ASN A 177 7.66 -11.95 -10.93
N HIS A 178 7.54 -12.28 -9.65
CA HIS A 178 8.01 -13.56 -9.15
C HIS A 178 7.09 -14.70 -9.62
N PHE A 179 7.66 -15.76 -10.20
CA PHE A 179 6.91 -16.86 -10.85
C PHE A 179 5.85 -17.53 -9.95
N ALA A 180 6.15 -17.71 -8.66
CA ALA A 180 5.23 -18.30 -7.69
C ALA A 180 4.27 -17.28 -7.02
N TYR A 181 4.38 -15.99 -7.36
CA TYR A 181 3.54 -14.93 -6.83
C TYR A 181 3.03 -14.07 -8.01
N GLY A 182 2.84 -12.77 -7.81
CA GLY A 182 2.44 -11.83 -8.84
C GLY A 182 0.97 -11.43 -8.79
N ILE A 183 0.41 -11.13 -9.96
CA ILE A 183 -0.87 -10.42 -10.12
C ILE A 183 -2.04 -11.05 -9.35
N ASN A 184 -2.07 -12.38 -9.21
CA ASN A 184 -3.12 -13.11 -8.49
C ASN A 184 -3.16 -12.77 -6.98
N TYR A 185 -2.02 -12.37 -6.42
CA TYR A 185 -1.84 -12.06 -5.01
C TYR A 185 -1.58 -10.57 -4.73
N ARG A 186 -1.77 -9.70 -5.74
CA ARG A 186 -1.53 -8.26 -5.62
C ARG A 186 -2.35 -7.56 -4.54
N SER A 187 -1.89 -6.43 -4.03
CA SER A 187 -2.78 -5.47 -3.38
C SER A 187 -3.62 -4.70 -4.40
N ASN A 188 -4.72 -4.11 -3.95
CA ASN A 188 -5.41 -3.07 -4.71
C ASN A 188 -4.84 -1.69 -4.38
N MET A 189 -5.07 -0.74 -5.29
CA MET A 189 -4.71 0.66 -5.10
C MET A 189 -5.94 1.54 -4.90
N LEU A 190 -5.88 2.44 -3.92
CA LEU A 190 -6.76 3.59 -3.81
C LEU A 190 -5.99 4.84 -4.25
N SER A 191 -6.38 5.43 -5.37
CA SER A 191 -5.78 6.64 -5.93
C SER A 191 -6.82 7.38 -6.78
N LEU A 192 -6.62 8.66 -7.08
CA LEU A 192 -7.52 9.33 -8.02
C LEU A 192 -7.42 8.78 -9.42
N TYR A 193 -6.26 8.31 -9.84
CA TYR A 193 -6.11 7.59 -11.09
C TYR A 193 -7.12 6.41 -11.17
N ARG A 194 -7.19 5.58 -10.13
CA ARG A 194 -8.16 4.47 -10.05
C ARG A 194 -9.61 4.95 -10.04
N PHE A 195 -9.91 5.99 -9.27
CA PHE A 195 -11.25 6.58 -9.25
C PHE A 195 -11.66 7.14 -10.62
N LYS A 196 -10.78 7.91 -11.28
CA LYS A 196 -11.06 8.51 -12.60
C LYS A 196 -11.29 7.43 -13.65
N ALA A 197 -10.48 6.36 -13.66
CA ALA A 197 -10.66 5.24 -14.58
C ALA A 197 -12.02 4.55 -14.36
N TRP A 198 -12.38 4.30 -13.10
CA TRP A 198 -13.70 3.77 -12.74
C TRP A 198 -14.83 4.73 -13.18
N LEU A 199 -14.70 6.03 -12.92
CA LEU A 199 -15.70 7.04 -13.23
C LEU A 199 -15.94 7.14 -14.74
N MET A 200 -14.88 7.12 -15.55
CA MET A 200 -15.00 7.12 -17.01
C MET A 200 -15.79 5.93 -17.53
N ARG A 201 -15.50 4.71 -17.03
CA ARG A 201 -16.26 3.51 -17.39
C ARG A 201 -17.74 3.66 -17.03
N ARG A 202 -18.04 4.19 -15.85
CA ARG A 202 -19.41 4.43 -15.38
C ARG A 202 -20.14 5.46 -16.24
N GLN A 203 -19.50 6.59 -16.54
CA GLN A 203 -20.10 7.63 -17.38
C GLN A 203 -20.36 7.16 -18.81
N ILE A 204 -19.49 6.32 -19.38
CA ILE A 204 -19.73 5.68 -20.69
C ILE A 204 -20.95 4.75 -20.60
N ALA A 205 -21.02 3.90 -19.56
CA ALA A 205 -22.11 2.94 -19.38
C ALA A 205 -23.47 3.59 -19.09
N GLU A 206 -23.49 4.77 -18.47
CA GLU A 206 -24.73 5.53 -18.20
C GLU A 206 -25.44 6.05 -19.45
N GLY A 207 -24.75 6.12 -20.60
CA GLY A 207 -25.37 6.52 -21.87
C GLY A 207 -25.80 7.99 -21.95
N LYS A 208 -25.43 8.84 -21.00
CA LYS A 208 -25.81 10.28 -20.95
C LYS A 208 -24.93 11.19 -21.81
N LEU A 209 -24.00 10.62 -22.57
CA LEU A 209 -22.93 11.33 -23.24
C LEU A 209 -23.16 11.37 -24.74
N THR A 210 -22.71 12.44 -25.38
CA THR A 210 -22.63 12.50 -26.84
C THR A 210 -21.57 11.54 -27.37
N ASP A 211 -21.71 11.08 -28.61
CA ASP A 211 -20.74 10.18 -29.25
C ASP A 211 -19.31 10.73 -29.20
N LYS A 212 -19.15 12.04 -29.42
CA LYS A 212 -17.85 12.71 -29.34
C LYS A 212 -17.24 12.62 -27.92
N GLN A 213 -18.05 12.76 -26.88
CA GLN A 213 -17.61 12.63 -25.49
C GLN A 213 -17.28 11.18 -25.13
N ILE A 214 -18.07 10.23 -25.63
CA ILE A 214 -17.81 8.79 -25.45
C ILE A 214 -16.46 8.43 -26.06
N GLU A 215 -16.20 8.82 -27.32
CA GLU A 215 -14.95 8.52 -28.00
C GLU A 215 -13.74 9.17 -27.32
N GLN A 216 -13.88 10.41 -26.84
CA GLN A 216 -12.83 11.07 -26.06
C GLN A 216 -12.53 10.31 -24.76
N ARG A 217 -13.56 9.92 -24.00
CA ARG A 217 -13.39 9.17 -22.74
C ARG A 217 -12.82 7.77 -22.96
N LYS A 218 -13.25 7.05 -23.99
CA LYS A 218 -12.65 5.77 -24.38
C LYS A 218 -11.18 5.93 -24.71
N LYS A 219 -10.80 6.99 -25.43
CA LYS A 219 -9.40 7.29 -25.77
C LYS A 219 -8.56 7.58 -24.52
N GLU A 220 -9.09 8.33 -23.57
CA GLU A 220 -8.42 8.61 -22.28
C GLU A 220 -8.31 7.36 -21.42
N LEU A 221 -9.40 6.61 -21.26
CA LEU A 221 -9.43 5.35 -20.53
C LEU A 221 -8.45 4.35 -21.12
N ALA A 222 -8.37 4.24 -22.45
CA ALA A 222 -7.42 3.36 -23.11
C ALA A 222 -5.95 3.74 -22.87
N LYS A 223 -5.63 5.03 -22.65
CA LYS A 223 -4.27 5.43 -22.24
C LYS A 223 -3.94 4.88 -20.85
N TRP A 224 -4.93 4.85 -19.97
CA TRP A 224 -4.77 4.37 -18.60
C TRP A 224 -4.74 2.85 -18.53
N GLU A 225 -5.64 2.15 -19.21
CA GLU A 225 -5.69 0.68 -19.23
C GLU A 225 -4.46 0.05 -19.88
N LYS A 226 -3.78 0.78 -20.78
CA LYS A 226 -2.51 0.34 -21.37
C LYS A 226 -1.32 0.41 -20.42
N VAL A 227 -1.45 1.06 -19.26
CA VAL A 227 -0.36 1.16 -18.29
C VAL A 227 0.06 -0.23 -17.84
N ASP A 228 -0.88 -1.12 -17.48
CA ASP A 228 -0.53 -2.51 -17.15
C ASP A 228 -0.91 -3.49 -18.27
N TYR A 229 0.07 -3.86 -19.09
CA TYR A 229 -0.08 -4.83 -20.19
C TYR A 229 -0.58 -6.21 -19.72
N ARG A 230 -0.36 -6.56 -18.44
CA ARG A 230 -0.73 -7.87 -17.89
C ARG A 230 -2.22 -7.99 -17.59
N THR A 231 -2.90 -6.85 -17.43
CA THR A 231 -4.35 -6.81 -17.16
C THR A 231 -5.19 -7.10 -18.40
N LYS A 232 -4.58 -7.13 -19.59
CA LYS A 232 -5.26 -7.29 -20.88
C LYS A 232 -6.45 -6.33 -21.08
N GLY A 233 -6.43 -5.18 -20.40
CA GLY A 233 -7.52 -4.18 -20.43
C GLY A 233 -8.67 -4.44 -19.46
N GLU A 234 -8.63 -5.51 -18.65
CA GLU A 234 -9.70 -5.87 -17.70
C GLU A 234 -9.29 -5.66 -16.24
N ASP A 235 -8.68 -4.52 -15.94
CA ASP A 235 -8.26 -4.21 -14.57
C ASP A 235 -9.45 -3.79 -13.69
N ARG A 236 -10.25 -4.80 -13.29
CA ARG A 236 -11.39 -4.67 -12.37
C ARG A 236 -10.91 -4.87 -10.93
N GLN A 237 -11.30 -3.95 -10.05
CA GLN A 237 -10.88 -3.94 -8.64
C GLN A 237 -11.75 -4.84 -7.73
N GLY A 238 -12.86 -5.37 -8.26
CA GLY A 238 -13.83 -6.16 -7.51
C GLY A 238 -15.03 -5.33 -7.04
N GLN A 239 -16.12 -6.02 -6.69
CA GLN A 239 -17.42 -5.40 -6.41
C GLN A 239 -17.37 -4.47 -5.19
N GLU A 240 -16.62 -4.82 -4.15
CA GLU A 240 -16.52 -4.03 -2.92
C GLU A 240 -15.82 -2.68 -3.17
N LEU A 241 -14.79 -2.68 -4.02
CA LEU A 241 -14.10 -1.46 -4.41
C LEU A 241 -14.93 -0.62 -5.39
N GLU A 242 -15.68 -1.26 -6.29
CA GLU A 242 -16.64 -0.51 -7.12
C GLU A 242 -17.73 0.16 -6.29
N ALA A 243 -18.22 -0.51 -5.24
CA ALA A 243 -19.20 0.06 -4.31
C ALA A 243 -18.59 1.19 -3.47
N PHE A 244 -17.31 1.07 -3.07
CA PHE A 244 -16.57 2.14 -2.41
C PHE A 244 -16.47 3.38 -3.30
N TRP A 245 -16.09 3.22 -4.58
CA TRP A 245 -16.02 4.35 -5.51
C TRP A 245 -17.39 4.97 -5.82
N GLN A 246 -18.44 4.15 -5.84
CA GLN A 246 -19.80 4.65 -5.99
C GLN A 246 -20.18 5.58 -4.83
N ARG A 247 -19.95 5.20 -3.58
CA ARG A 247 -20.19 6.05 -2.41
C ARG A 247 -19.26 7.26 -2.36
N TRP A 248 -18.02 7.10 -2.82
CA TRP A 248 -17.09 8.21 -2.98
C TRP A 248 -17.64 9.26 -3.94
N ARG A 249 -18.13 8.83 -5.11
CA ARG A 249 -18.76 9.69 -6.12
C ARG A 249 -20.04 10.33 -5.60
N GLU A 250 -20.88 9.62 -4.85
CA GLU A 250 -22.09 10.19 -4.25
C GLU A 250 -21.78 11.36 -3.31
N TYR A 251 -20.66 11.28 -2.60
CA TYR A 251 -20.22 12.33 -1.68
C TYR A 251 -19.49 13.49 -2.37
N TYR A 252 -18.53 13.19 -3.27
CA TYR A 252 -17.64 14.20 -3.87
C TYR A 252 -18.02 14.62 -5.29
N GLY A 253 -18.96 13.92 -5.92
CA GLY A 253 -19.37 14.12 -7.30
C GLY A 253 -18.32 13.70 -8.32
N ASP A 254 -18.47 14.23 -9.54
CA ASP A 254 -17.70 13.83 -10.71
C ASP A 254 -16.51 14.76 -11.00
N SER A 255 -16.47 15.95 -10.38
CA SER A 255 -15.65 17.07 -10.84
C SER A 255 -14.25 17.13 -10.21
N GLY A 256 -14.02 16.43 -9.11
CA GLY A 256 -12.72 16.45 -8.43
C GLY A 256 -12.32 17.79 -7.78
N PHE A 257 -13.26 18.74 -7.67
CA PHE A 257 -13.04 20.04 -7.02
C PHE A 257 -13.43 20.04 -5.53
N VAL A 258 -14.27 19.09 -5.11
CA VAL A 258 -14.80 19.03 -3.75
C VAL A 258 -13.95 18.11 -2.86
N ASN A 259 -13.22 17.16 -3.43
CA ASN A 259 -12.37 16.26 -2.65
C ASN A 259 -11.16 17.00 -2.07
N PRO A 260 -10.66 16.54 -0.90
CA PRO A 260 -9.36 16.98 -0.41
C PRO A 260 -8.26 16.75 -1.44
N ARG A 261 -7.14 17.47 -1.28
CA ARG A 261 -5.97 17.42 -2.19
C ARG A 261 -4.74 16.97 -1.43
N GLY A 262 -3.74 16.46 -2.15
CA GLY A 262 -2.46 16.02 -1.56
C GLY A 262 -2.66 14.95 -0.49
N ASP A 263 -1.89 15.02 0.59
CA ASP A 263 -1.92 14.01 1.66
C ASP A 263 -3.22 14.00 2.47
N ARG A 264 -4.02 15.08 2.40
CA ARG A 264 -5.37 15.08 2.99
C ARG A 264 -6.30 14.13 2.25
N LEU A 265 -6.16 14.02 0.93
CA LEU A 265 -6.92 13.04 0.15
C LEU A 265 -6.57 11.62 0.58
N LEU A 266 -5.28 11.34 0.72
CA LEU A 266 -4.77 10.03 1.07
C LEU A 266 -5.24 9.62 2.46
N THR A 267 -5.29 10.59 3.39
CA THR A 267 -5.91 10.41 4.71
C THR A 267 -7.39 10.06 4.59
N GLU A 268 -8.17 10.83 3.82
CA GLU A 268 -9.60 10.60 3.65
C GLU A 268 -9.91 9.23 3.03
N LEU A 269 -9.18 8.85 1.98
CA LEU A 269 -9.27 7.53 1.37
C LEU A 269 -8.99 6.43 2.39
N THR A 270 -7.97 6.60 3.22
CA THR A 270 -7.60 5.64 4.27
C THR A 270 -8.68 5.53 5.33
N VAL A 271 -9.16 6.65 5.87
CA VAL A 271 -10.20 6.68 6.92
C VAL A 271 -11.48 6.01 6.44
N ARG A 272 -11.91 6.29 5.19
CA ARG A 272 -13.07 5.60 4.61
C ARG A 272 -12.80 4.13 4.36
N ALA A 273 -11.63 3.76 3.85
CA ALA A 273 -11.27 2.37 3.64
C ALA A 273 -11.29 1.56 4.95
N ILE A 274 -10.80 2.13 6.06
CA ILE A 274 -10.87 1.48 7.39
C ILE A 274 -12.31 1.15 7.78
N LYS A 275 -13.23 2.09 7.56
CA LYS A 275 -14.65 1.95 7.93
C LYS A 275 -15.41 1.02 6.99
N GLU A 276 -15.16 1.12 5.68
CA GLU A 276 -15.99 0.47 4.65
C GLU A 276 -15.41 -0.85 4.13
N LEU A 277 -14.09 -0.93 3.99
CA LEU A 277 -13.41 -2.07 3.36
C LEU A 277 -12.75 -3.01 4.39
N ARG A 278 -12.58 -2.56 5.64
CA ARG A 278 -12.00 -3.33 6.75
C ARG A 278 -10.66 -4.01 6.39
N PRO A 279 -9.65 -3.25 5.88
CA PRO A 279 -8.41 -3.84 5.38
C PRO A 279 -7.63 -4.59 6.46
N LYS A 280 -7.03 -5.72 6.07
CA LYS A 280 -6.08 -6.48 6.90
C LYS A 280 -4.67 -5.91 6.82
N LEU A 281 -4.31 -5.35 5.67
CA LEU A 281 -3.04 -4.68 5.45
C LEU A 281 -3.25 -3.49 4.53
N ILE A 282 -2.88 -2.30 4.99
CA ILE A 282 -2.93 -1.07 4.21
C ILE A 282 -1.61 -0.31 4.32
N MET A 283 -1.11 0.20 3.20
CA MET A 283 -0.01 1.16 3.18
C MET A 283 -0.53 2.53 2.73
N VAL A 284 -0.18 3.57 3.47
CA VAL A 284 -0.50 4.96 3.15
C VAL A 284 0.79 5.66 2.79
N ASN A 285 0.95 6.03 1.53
CA ASN A 285 2.13 6.74 1.04
C ASN A 285 1.82 8.22 0.92
N TYR A 286 2.14 8.96 1.98
CA TYR A 286 2.14 10.40 1.89
C TYR A 286 3.27 10.90 1.00
N GLN A 287 3.05 12.03 0.32
CA GLN A 287 3.91 12.52 -0.75
C GLN A 287 4.11 14.04 -0.73
N ASP A 288 3.33 14.82 0.03
CA ASP A 288 3.35 16.29 -0.09
C ASP A 288 4.75 16.85 0.17
N CYS A 289 5.49 16.32 1.16
CA CYS A 289 6.84 16.78 1.45
C CYS A 289 7.84 16.47 0.32
N ASP A 290 7.60 15.41 -0.45
CA ASP A 290 8.44 14.99 -1.57
C ASP A 290 8.42 16.02 -2.69
N TYR A 291 7.30 16.70 -2.90
CA TYR A 291 7.20 17.74 -3.93
C TYR A 291 7.93 19.04 -3.58
N VAL A 292 8.16 19.31 -2.29
CA VAL A 292 8.59 20.64 -1.82
C VAL A 292 9.88 20.64 -1.01
N HIS A 293 10.51 19.49 -0.77
CA HIS A 293 11.68 19.38 0.09
C HIS A 293 12.97 20.04 -0.44
N TRP A 294 13.02 20.40 -1.73
CA TRP A 294 14.09 21.22 -2.32
C TRP A 294 13.70 22.70 -2.47
N GLY A 295 12.46 23.06 -2.12
CA GLY A 295 11.88 24.37 -2.32
C GLY A 295 11.76 25.19 -1.03
N ASN A 296 10.67 25.95 -0.94
CA ASN A 296 10.42 26.81 0.21
C ASN A 296 10.24 25.99 1.49
N MET A 297 11.06 26.27 2.50
CA MET A 297 11.03 25.58 3.80
C MET A 297 9.64 25.62 4.45
N SER A 298 8.88 26.72 4.30
CA SER A 298 7.54 26.82 4.86
C SER A 298 6.55 25.84 4.23
N HIS A 299 6.70 25.53 2.93
CA HIS A 299 5.88 24.53 2.25
C HIS A 299 6.23 23.12 2.73
N TYR A 300 7.53 22.84 2.90
CA TYR A 300 8.00 21.56 3.42
C TYR A 300 7.53 21.29 4.85
N THR A 301 7.73 22.23 5.78
CA THR A 301 7.27 22.05 7.16
C THR A 301 5.75 21.95 7.24
N ARG A 302 5.02 22.71 6.40
CA ARG A 302 3.57 22.59 6.29
C ARG A 302 3.15 21.20 5.80
N ALA A 303 3.82 20.64 4.79
CA ALA A 303 3.55 19.29 4.31
C ALA A 303 3.79 18.25 5.42
N VAL A 304 4.87 18.37 6.18
CA VAL A 304 5.13 17.50 7.35
C VAL A 304 3.99 17.58 8.38
N SER A 305 3.51 18.78 8.69
CA SER A 305 2.37 18.94 9.59
C SER A 305 1.05 18.37 9.04
N ILE A 306 0.84 18.39 7.71
CA ILE A 306 -0.34 17.77 7.09
C ILE A 306 -0.28 16.25 7.23
N MET A 307 0.88 15.63 7.01
CA MET A 307 1.06 14.19 7.21
C MET A 307 0.87 13.78 8.68
N ASP A 308 1.33 14.59 9.63
CA ASP A 308 1.12 14.37 11.07
C ASP A 308 -0.36 14.43 11.48
N GLU A 309 -1.08 15.41 10.95
CA GLU A 309 -2.53 15.52 11.11
C GLU A 309 -3.23 14.28 10.54
N GLY A 310 -2.82 13.85 9.35
CA GLY A 310 -3.36 12.66 8.71
C GLY A 310 -3.14 11.40 9.53
N LEU A 311 -1.93 11.22 10.07
CA LEU A 311 -1.62 10.12 11.00
C LEU A 311 -2.52 10.15 12.24
N ARG A 312 -2.74 11.34 12.83
CA ARG A 312 -3.65 11.48 13.98
C ARG A 312 -5.06 11.03 13.66
N GLN A 313 -5.60 11.47 12.51
CA GLN A 313 -6.96 11.08 12.08
C GLN A 313 -7.08 9.59 11.83
N ILE A 314 -6.06 8.96 11.23
CA ILE A 314 -6.01 7.50 11.04
C ILE A 314 -6.05 6.79 12.39
N VAL A 315 -5.21 7.21 13.35
CA VAL A 315 -5.16 6.61 14.69
C VAL A 315 -6.50 6.76 15.41
N GLN A 316 -7.09 7.96 15.42
CA GLN A 316 -8.41 8.21 16.01
C GLN A 316 -9.50 7.36 15.36
N THR A 317 -9.42 7.15 14.04
CA THR A 317 -10.38 6.29 13.33
C THR A 317 -10.26 4.83 13.77
N VAL A 318 -9.05 4.33 13.95
CA VAL A 318 -8.82 2.96 14.46
C VAL A 318 -9.33 2.82 15.89
N GLU A 319 -9.10 3.82 16.75
CA GLU A 319 -9.56 3.81 18.14
C GLU A 319 -11.08 3.87 18.27
N ALA A 320 -11.74 4.63 17.39
CA ALA A 320 -13.20 4.73 17.38
C ALA A 320 -13.89 3.47 16.83
N ASP A 321 -13.15 2.61 16.14
CA ASP A 321 -13.64 1.37 15.53
C ASP A 321 -13.30 0.11 16.37
N ALA A 322 -12.49 0.26 17.41
CA ALA A 322 -12.11 -0.79 18.36
C ALA A 322 -13.21 -1.04 19.41
#